data_AF-A0A819V1C5-F1
#
_entry.id   AF-A0A819V1C5-F1
#
_cell.length_a   1.000
_cell.length_b   1.000
_cell.length_c   1.000
_cell.angle_alpha   90.00
_cell.angle_beta   90.00
_cell.angle_gamma   90.00
#
_symmetry.space_group_name_H-M   'P 1'
#
loop_
_entity.id
_entity.type
_entity.pdbx_description
1 polymer ?
#
loop_
_entity_poly.entity_id
_entity_poly.type
_entity_poly.pdbx_seq_one_letter_code
_entity_poly.pdbx_strand_id
1 'polypeptide(L)'
;MPLINDIPQLHGIYVFNDTKNLPEESIKKWGKIKSVHTNISDLYKALQSGIKQFNQDSIAVSFLTVTEMVSTDNLNQLEPTFMYTQIFKDIFLDMQHSEKAIKQFIAHCRNNNSLSPTIIDRFEKEYHAELAIWWYTFPSNIYSILNYGLRTLDADTIITVGFFICHLHRQIQELHEQQINSYGRKPFLVYRGQGLMKSDFEKLLKAKGGLMSFNNLLSTSKDREVSLEFAECASIKPHSLSILFIMSIDPCLKSTPFRVWVGVYKAY
;
A
#
# COMPACT_ATOMS: atom_id res chain seq x y z
N MET A 1 20.76 -21.06 -19.95
CA MET A 1 20.54 -20.09 -18.85
C MET A 1 19.26 -19.34 -19.18
N PRO A 2 18.26 -19.28 -18.27
CA PRO A 2 17.13 -18.38 -18.48
C PRO A 2 17.66 -16.94 -18.60
N LEU A 3 17.15 -16.17 -19.56
CA LEU A 3 17.48 -14.75 -19.62
C LEU A 3 16.98 -14.12 -18.31
N ILE A 4 17.70 -13.15 -17.76
CA ILE A 4 17.30 -12.48 -16.51
C ILE A 4 15.85 -11.92 -16.58
N ASN A 5 15.39 -11.61 -17.80
CA ASN A 5 14.01 -11.24 -18.12
C ASN A 5 12.96 -12.33 -17.81
N ASP A 6 13.33 -13.60 -17.74
CA ASP A 6 12.39 -14.73 -17.59
C ASP A 6 12.14 -15.12 -16.12
N ILE A 7 12.89 -14.58 -15.16
CA ILE A 7 12.76 -14.92 -13.72
C ILE A 7 11.56 -14.22 -13.09
N PRO A 8 10.41 -14.87 -12.85
CA PRO A 8 9.19 -14.18 -12.41
C PRO A 8 9.32 -13.54 -11.02
N GLN A 9 10.21 -14.05 -10.15
CA GLN A 9 10.45 -13.50 -8.82
C GLN A 9 11.21 -12.15 -8.87
N LEU A 10 11.88 -11.85 -9.99
CA LEU A 10 12.68 -10.63 -10.15
C LEU A 10 11.84 -9.49 -10.75
N HIS A 11 11.46 -8.53 -9.91
CA HIS A 11 10.56 -7.42 -10.28
C HIS A 11 11.27 -6.19 -10.85
N GLY A 12 12.52 -5.97 -10.47
CA GLY A 12 13.30 -4.81 -10.91
C GLY A 12 14.76 -4.93 -10.49
N ILE A 13 15.64 -4.37 -11.31
CA ILE A 13 17.07 -4.28 -11.08
C ILE A 13 17.45 -2.80 -11.06
N TYR A 14 18.17 -2.40 -10.02
CA TYR A 14 18.68 -1.05 -9.84
C TYR A 14 20.20 -1.14 -9.81
N VAL A 15 20.86 -0.44 -10.73
CA VAL A 15 22.30 -0.59 -10.94
C VAL A 15 23.03 0.64 -10.42
N PHE A 16 24.02 0.43 -9.56
CA PHE A 16 25.00 1.45 -9.22
C PHE A 16 26.24 1.27 -10.10
N ASN A 17 26.66 2.33 -10.77
CA ASN A 17 27.89 2.30 -11.55
C ASN A 17 28.60 3.65 -11.45
N ASP A 18 29.75 3.65 -10.78
CA ASP A 18 30.60 4.83 -10.58
C ASP A 18 31.31 5.27 -11.87
N THR A 19 31.51 4.34 -12.80
CA THR A 19 32.17 4.64 -14.09
C THR A 19 31.14 4.92 -15.16
N LYS A 20 31.15 6.09 -15.81
CA LYS A 20 30.20 6.46 -16.90
C LYS A 20 30.29 5.59 -18.18
N ASN A 21 30.90 4.41 -18.10
CA ASN A 21 31.29 3.56 -19.23
C ASN A 21 30.29 2.45 -19.56
N LEU A 22 29.13 2.36 -18.88
CA LEU A 22 28.09 1.43 -19.29
C LEU A 22 27.30 2.04 -20.46
N PRO A 23 27.25 1.39 -21.63
CA PRO A 23 26.43 1.88 -22.73
C PRO A 23 24.95 1.81 -22.32
N GLU A 24 24.30 2.97 -22.15
CA GLU A 24 22.87 3.05 -21.79
C GLU A 24 22.00 2.24 -22.76
N GLU A 25 22.39 2.14 -24.03
CA GLU A 25 21.71 1.36 -25.06
C GLU A 25 21.73 -0.16 -24.82
N SER A 26 22.80 -0.69 -24.23
CA SER A 26 22.91 -2.13 -23.90
C SER A 26 22.02 -2.50 -22.71
N ILE A 27 21.83 -1.56 -21.78
CA ILE A 27 21.02 -1.71 -20.58
C ILE A 27 19.53 -1.61 -20.90
N LYS A 28 19.13 -0.68 -21.80
CA LYS A 28 17.74 -0.52 -22.24
C LYS A 28 17.14 -1.78 -22.88
N LYS A 29 17.97 -2.70 -23.37
CA LYS A 29 17.51 -4.01 -23.90
C LYS A 29 16.95 -4.94 -22.82
N TRP A 30 17.16 -4.63 -21.53
CA TRP A 30 16.77 -5.48 -20.41
C TRP A 30 15.57 -4.86 -19.70
N GLY A 31 14.36 -5.36 -19.98
CA GLY A 31 13.11 -4.78 -19.47
C GLY A 31 12.95 -4.79 -17.95
N LYS A 32 13.80 -5.54 -17.22
CA LYS A 32 13.82 -5.56 -15.76
C LYS A 32 14.74 -4.53 -15.12
N ILE A 33 15.63 -3.89 -15.87
CA ILE A 33 16.46 -2.81 -15.33
C ILE A 33 15.59 -1.56 -15.24
N LYS A 34 15.37 -1.09 -14.00
CA LYS A 34 14.50 0.06 -13.71
C LYS A 34 15.27 1.37 -13.76
N SER A 35 16.52 1.37 -13.28
CA SER A 35 17.38 2.55 -13.35
C SER A 35 18.86 2.21 -13.16
N VAL A 36 19.70 3.14 -13.61
CA VAL A 36 21.16 3.12 -13.44
C VAL A 36 21.56 4.43 -12.83
N HIS A 37 22.34 4.40 -11.76
CA HIS A 37 22.76 5.59 -11.02
C HIS A 37 24.27 5.59 -10.80
N THR A 38 24.86 6.78 -10.93
CA THR A 38 26.26 7.05 -10.59
C THR A 38 26.42 7.53 -9.15
N ASN A 39 25.31 7.84 -8.46
CA ASN A 39 25.30 8.30 -7.08
C ASN A 39 24.46 7.33 -6.21
N ILE A 40 25.03 6.93 -5.07
CA ILE A 40 24.37 6.05 -4.10
C ILE A 40 23.08 6.64 -3.52
N SER A 41 23.02 7.95 -3.33
CA SER A 41 21.84 8.66 -2.83
C SER A 41 20.67 8.57 -3.82
N ASP A 42 20.95 8.69 -5.12
CA ASP A 42 19.91 8.61 -6.16
C ASP A 42 19.45 7.17 -6.36
N LEU A 43 20.37 6.21 -6.28
CA LEU A 43 20.03 4.78 -6.24
C LEU A 43 19.11 4.47 -5.05
N TYR A 44 19.45 4.97 -3.86
CA TYR A 44 18.67 4.75 -2.66
C TYR A 44 17.26 5.33 -2.79
N LYS A 45 17.12 6.55 -3.31
CA LYS A 45 15.81 7.14 -3.62
C LYS A 45 15.02 6.30 -4.62
N ALA A 46 15.66 5.87 -5.71
CA ALA A 46 15.00 5.04 -6.72
C ALA A 46 14.54 3.68 -6.15
N LEU A 47 15.35 3.05 -5.30
CA LEU A 47 14.99 1.83 -4.59
C LEU A 47 13.80 2.05 -3.65
N GLN A 48 13.83 3.12 -2.85
CA GLN A 48 12.73 3.46 -1.95
C GLN A 48 11.42 3.70 -2.71
N SER A 49 11.48 4.46 -3.81
CA SER A 49 10.32 4.70 -4.67
C SER A 49 9.82 3.41 -5.31
N GLY A 50 10.74 2.53 -5.77
CA GLY A 50 10.40 1.22 -6.31
C GLY A 50 9.69 0.30 -5.33
N ILE A 51 10.13 0.27 -4.07
CA ILE A 51 9.49 -0.52 -3.00
C ILE A 51 8.10 0.07 -2.69
N LYS A 52 7.98 1.39 -2.58
CA LYS A 52 6.68 2.06 -2.37
C LYS A 52 5.71 1.74 -3.50
N GLN A 53 6.15 1.84 -4.75
CA GLN A 53 5.38 1.49 -5.94
C GLN A 53 4.91 0.04 -5.89
N PHE A 54 5.82 -0.90 -5.59
CA PHE A 54 5.48 -2.32 -5.53
C PHE A 54 4.36 -2.59 -4.53
N ASN A 55 4.43 -2.00 -3.35
CA ASN A 55 3.38 -2.13 -2.34
C ASN A 55 2.07 -1.45 -2.76
N GLN A 56 2.13 -0.30 -3.46
CA GLN A 56 0.93 0.39 -3.94
C GLN A 56 0.20 -0.34 -5.07
N ASP A 57 0.94 -0.98 -5.97
CA ASP A 57 0.37 -1.77 -7.08
C ASP A 57 -0.18 -3.12 -6.60
N SER A 58 0.29 -3.55 -5.44
CA SER A 58 -0.02 -4.85 -4.87
C SER A 58 -1.40 -4.91 -4.24
N ILE A 59 -2.15 -3.81 -4.13
CA ILE A 59 -3.35 -3.76 -3.29
C ILE A 59 -4.45 -4.70 -3.78
N ALA A 60 -4.96 -5.53 -2.85
CA ALA A 60 -6.17 -6.32 -3.06
C ALA A 60 -7.40 -5.40 -3.02
N VAL A 61 -8.18 -5.43 -4.10
CA VAL A 61 -9.38 -4.62 -4.28
C VAL A 61 -10.57 -5.53 -4.55
N SER A 62 -11.68 -5.24 -3.88
CA SER A 62 -12.97 -5.85 -4.16
C SER A 62 -13.93 -4.82 -4.76
N PHE A 63 -14.87 -5.29 -5.57
CA PHE A 63 -15.84 -4.44 -6.25
C PHE A 63 -17.25 -4.98 -6.01
N LEU A 64 -18.19 -4.06 -5.78
CA LEU A 64 -19.62 -4.33 -5.73
C LEU A 64 -20.31 -3.49 -6.78
N THR A 65 -21.08 -4.13 -7.64
CA THR A 65 -21.89 -3.46 -8.66
C THR A 65 -23.17 -2.88 -8.07
N VAL A 66 -23.80 -1.94 -8.79
CA VAL A 66 -25.07 -1.35 -8.39
C VAL A 66 -26.17 -2.40 -8.27
N THR A 67 -26.18 -3.39 -9.18
CA THR A 67 -27.18 -4.47 -9.18
C THR A 67 -27.07 -5.33 -7.93
N GLU A 68 -25.84 -5.69 -7.51
CA GLU A 68 -25.60 -6.49 -6.30
C GLU A 68 -26.02 -5.76 -5.02
N MET A 69 -25.91 -4.43 -4.97
CA MET A 69 -26.36 -3.65 -3.81
C MET A 69 -27.88 -3.56 -3.66
N VAL A 70 -28.60 -3.57 -4.78
CA VAL A 70 -30.07 -3.46 -4.79
C VAL A 70 -30.71 -4.82 -4.53
N SER A 71 -30.02 -5.93 -4.82
CA SER A 71 -30.47 -7.28 -4.48
C SER A 71 -30.18 -7.63 -3.01
N THR A 72 -31.22 -7.72 -2.19
CA THR A 72 -31.13 -8.20 -0.79
C THR A 72 -30.72 -9.67 -0.67
N ASP A 73 -30.80 -10.42 -1.77
CA ASP A 73 -30.56 -11.88 -1.79
C ASP A 73 -29.06 -12.25 -1.86
N ASN A 74 -28.16 -11.28 -2.03
CA ASN A 74 -26.76 -11.52 -2.42
C ASN A 74 -25.70 -10.95 -1.47
N LEU A 75 -26.02 -10.69 -0.19
CA LEU A 75 -25.00 -10.28 0.79
C LEU A 75 -23.88 -11.33 0.97
N ASN A 76 -24.16 -12.61 0.66
CA ASN A 76 -23.19 -13.69 0.65
C ASN A 76 -22.20 -13.63 -0.53
N GLN A 77 -22.36 -12.68 -1.47
CA GLN A 77 -21.44 -12.47 -2.59
C GLN A 77 -20.39 -11.38 -2.33
N LEU A 78 -20.47 -10.69 -1.18
CA LEU A 78 -19.38 -9.83 -0.71
C LEU A 78 -18.09 -10.64 -0.68
N GLU A 79 -17.00 -10.09 -1.23
CA GLU A 79 -15.72 -10.81 -1.24
C GLU A 79 -15.36 -11.15 0.22
N PRO A 80 -15.16 -12.44 0.57
CA PRO A 80 -14.97 -12.86 1.96
C PRO A 80 -13.80 -12.14 2.64
N THR A 81 -12.82 -11.71 1.85
CA THR A 81 -11.64 -10.97 2.32
C THR A 81 -12.00 -9.63 2.96
N PHE A 82 -13.03 -8.93 2.47
CA PHE A 82 -13.51 -7.70 3.11
C PHE A 82 -14.09 -8.01 4.50
N MET A 83 -14.92 -9.05 4.62
CA MET A 83 -15.47 -9.45 5.92
C MET A 83 -14.36 -9.87 6.90
N TYR A 84 -13.38 -10.64 6.44
CA TYR A 84 -12.25 -11.03 7.28
C TYR A 84 -11.44 -9.83 7.76
N THR A 85 -11.17 -8.84 6.91
CA THR A 85 -10.44 -7.64 7.34
C THR A 85 -11.22 -6.82 8.37
N GLN A 86 -12.56 -6.74 8.27
CA GLN A 86 -13.38 -6.11 9.30
C GLN A 86 -13.32 -6.88 10.63
N ILE A 87 -13.45 -8.21 10.59
CA ILE A 87 -13.36 -9.06 11.79
C ILE A 87 -11.99 -8.92 12.45
N PHE A 88 -10.90 -8.97 11.68
CA PHE A 88 -9.55 -8.77 12.21
C PHE A 88 -9.40 -7.41 12.87
N LYS A 89 -9.89 -6.35 12.23
CA LYS A 89 -9.88 -5.00 12.79
C LYS A 89 -10.61 -4.98 14.15
N ASP A 90 -11.81 -5.53 14.23
CA ASP A 90 -12.60 -5.54 15.47
C ASP A 90 -11.88 -6.34 16.58
N ILE A 91 -11.38 -7.54 16.25
CA ILE A 91 -10.58 -8.36 17.18
C ILE A 91 -9.37 -7.59 17.72
N PHE A 92 -8.60 -6.93 16.85
CA PHE A 92 -7.40 -6.22 17.28
C PHE A 92 -7.73 -4.97 18.09
N LEU A 93 -8.84 -4.29 17.82
CA LEU A 93 -9.25 -3.13 18.60
C LEU A 93 -9.69 -3.50 20.03
N ASP A 94 -10.27 -4.69 20.19
CA ASP A 94 -10.72 -5.24 21.47
C ASP A 94 -9.60 -5.91 22.28
N MET A 95 -8.51 -6.34 21.63
CA MET A 95 -7.39 -6.98 22.29
C MET A 95 -6.59 -5.99 23.16
N GLN A 96 -6.24 -6.41 24.38
CA GLN A 96 -5.22 -5.73 25.18
C GLN A 96 -3.83 -6.08 24.66
N HIS A 97 -3.17 -5.12 24.04
CA HIS A 97 -1.81 -5.31 23.55
C HIS A 97 -0.81 -5.17 24.70
N SER A 98 -0.06 -6.25 24.94
CA SER A 98 0.98 -6.29 25.95
C SER A 98 2.36 -6.08 25.32
N GLU A 99 3.34 -5.68 26.12
CA GLU A 99 4.76 -5.66 25.73
C GLU A 99 5.23 -6.98 25.12
N LYS A 100 4.59 -8.10 25.47
CA LYS A 100 4.87 -9.42 24.90
C LYS A 100 4.66 -9.44 23.38
N ALA A 101 3.60 -8.81 22.88
CA ALA A 101 3.32 -8.76 21.44
C ALA A 101 4.40 -7.97 20.69
N ILE A 102 4.87 -6.86 21.27
CA ILE A 102 5.98 -6.06 20.72
C ILE A 102 7.26 -6.89 20.65
N LYS A 103 7.60 -7.61 21.75
CA LYS A 103 8.77 -8.50 21.80
C LYS A 103 8.68 -9.64 20.78
N GLN A 104 7.49 -10.21 20.58
CA GLN A 104 7.24 -11.24 19.56
C GLN A 104 7.47 -10.71 18.14
N PHE A 105 7.00 -9.50 17.83
CA PHE A 105 7.25 -8.85 16.56
C PHE A 105 8.74 -8.58 16.32
N ILE A 106 9.46 -8.08 17.32
CA ILE A 106 10.91 -7.88 17.27
C ILE A 106 11.63 -9.20 16.99
N ALA A 107 11.28 -10.28 17.70
CA ALA A 107 11.85 -11.60 17.50
C ALA A 107 11.55 -12.15 16.10
N HIS A 108 10.31 -11.99 15.62
CA HIS A 108 9.92 -12.35 14.26
C HIS A 108 10.76 -11.60 13.21
N CYS A 109 10.99 -10.30 13.41
CA CYS A 109 11.79 -9.50 12.49
C CYS A 109 13.26 -9.93 12.45
N ARG A 110 13.83 -10.27 13.61
CA ARG A 110 15.21 -10.81 13.72
C ARG A 110 15.33 -12.15 13.00
N ASN A 111 14.40 -13.08 13.22
CA ASN A 111 14.46 -14.43 12.66
C ASN A 111 14.30 -14.45 11.13
N ASN A 112 13.45 -13.58 10.60
CA ASN A 112 13.15 -13.52 9.16
C ASN A 112 14.03 -12.52 8.39
N ASN A 113 14.96 -11.83 9.06
CA ASN A 113 15.74 -10.71 8.49
C ASN A 113 14.85 -9.68 7.77
N SER A 114 13.63 -9.46 8.29
CA SER A 114 12.64 -8.61 7.63
C SER A 114 12.89 -7.12 7.89
N LEU A 115 13.64 -6.78 8.94
CA LEU A 115 14.13 -5.44 9.25
C LEU A 115 15.65 -5.48 9.46
N SER A 116 16.34 -4.36 9.19
CA SER A 116 17.77 -4.28 9.50
C SER A 116 18.00 -4.28 11.02
N PRO A 117 19.11 -4.85 11.51
CA PRO A 117 19.42 -4.89 12.94
C PRO A 117 19.35 -3.51 13.60
N THR A 118 19.86 -2.48 12.93
CA THR A 118 19.82 -1.09 13.40
C THR A 118 18.40 -0.55 13.59
N ILE A 119 17.47 -0.91 12.71
CA ILE A 119 16.07 -0.51 12.81
C ILE A 119 15.37 -1.30 13.90
N ILE A 120 15.69 -2.59 14.07
CA ILE A 120 15.15 -3.41 15.14
C ILE A 120 15.57 -2.86 16.51
N ASP A 121 16.85 -2.55 16.69
CA ASP A 121 17.36 -2.03 17.97
C ASP A 121 16.78 -0.64 18.28
N ARG A 122 16.55 0.18 17.25
CA ARG A 122 15.88 1.46 17.39
C ARG A 122 14.42 1.29 17.76
N PHE A 123 13.71 0.40 17.08
CA PHE A 123 12.30 0.10 17.36
C PHE A 123 12.15 -0.42 18.79
N GLU A 124 13.01 -1.33 19.23
CA GLU A 124 12.99 -1.86 20.61
C GLU A 124 13.16 -0.78 21.68
N LYS A 125 13.96 0.26 21.40
CA LYS A 125 14.26 1.34 22.36
C LYS A 125 13.25 2.50 22.32
N GLU A 126 12.77 2.84 21.13
CA GLU A 126 12.02 4.09 20.89
C GLU A 126 10.53 3.85 20.63
N TYR A 127 10.08 2.63 20.37
CA TYR A 127 8.69 2.40 20.00
C TYR A 127 7.72 2.59 21.19
N HIS A 128 6.71 3.41 20.93
CA HIS A 128 5.51 3.52 21.76
C HIS A 128 4.28 3.78 20.86
N ALA A 129 3.07 3.60 21.39
CA ALA A 129 1.84 3.58 20.60
C ALA A 129 1.61 4.88 19.81
N GLU A 130 1.98 6.01 20.40
CA GLU A 130 1.86 7.36 19.84
C GLU A 130 2.87 7.63 18.72
N LEU A 131 3.77 6.69 18.38
CA LEU A 131 4.65 6.76 17.22
C LEU A 131 4.26 5.80 16.10
N ALA A 132 3.12 5.10 16.19
CA ALA A 132 2.74 4.08 15.21
C ALA A 132 2.72 4.61 13.76
N ILE A 133 2.12 5.79 13.51
CA ILE A 133 2.12 6.45 12.19
C ILE A 133 3.53 6.84 11.76
N TRP A 134 4.36 7.33 12.68
CA TRP A 134 5.75 7.67 12.36
C TRP A 134 6.49 6.42 11.90
N TRP A 135 6.39 5.30 12.62
CA TRP A 135 7.01 4.03 12.23
C TRP A 135 6.42 3.43 10.95
N TYR A 136 5.13 3.64 10.70
CA TYR A 136 4.46 3.21 9.48
C TYR A 136 4.93 3.99 8.25
N THR A 137 5.26 5.28 8.40
CA THR A 137 5.72 6.14 7.31
C THR A 137 7.23 6.24 7.20
N PHE A 138 7.95 5.89 8.27
CA PHE A 138 9.41 5.84 8.32
C PHE A 138 9.94 4.82 7.30
N PRO A 139 11.05 5.10 6.60
CA PRO A 139 11.65 4.20 5.61
C PRO A 139 12.22 2.93 6.24
N SER A 140 11.31 2.03 6.62
CA SER A 140 11.53 0.68 7.12
C SER A 140 10.60 -0.29 6.38
N ASN A 141 10.78 -1.59 6.60
CA ASN A 141 9.88 -2.58 6.02
C ASN A 141 8.58 -2.77 6.82
N ILE A 142 8.33 -2.01 7.89
CA ILE A 142 7.10 -2.15 8.70
C ILE A 142 5.84 -1.94 7.84
N TYR A 143 5.84 -0.89 7.03
CA TYR A 143 4.78 -0.63 6.04
C TYR A 143 4.55 -1.83 5.12
N SER A 144 5.63 -2.41 4.60
CA SER A 144 5.58 -3.54 3.66
C SER A 144 5.07 -4.81 4.34
N ILE A 145 5.54 -5.14 5.55
CA ILE A 145 5.13 -6.33 6.32
C ILE A 145 3.64 -6.26 6.62
N LEU A 146 3.17 -5.11 7.11
CA LEU A 146 1.76 -4.92 7.44
C LEU A 146 0.87 -5.03 6.19
N ASN A 147 1.19 -4.31 5.13
CA ASN A 147 0.40 -4.34 3.89
C ASN A 147 0.45 -5.70 3.20
N TYR A 148 1.57 -6.41 3.29
CA TYR A 148 1.68 -7.78 2.83
C TYR A 148 0.71 -8.69 3.57
N GLY A 149 0.76 -8.70 4.91
CA GLY A 149 -0.10 -9.55 5.73
C GLY A 149 -1.58 -9.31 5.46
N LEU A 150 -2.02 -8.04 5.46
CA LEU A 150 -3.41 -7.68 5.15
C LEU A 150 -3.85 -8.07 3.74
N ARG A 151 -2.95 -7.94 2.76
CA ARG A 151 -3.23 -8.28 1.36
C ARG A 151 -3.39 -9.79 1.15
N THR A 152 -2.47 -10.58 1.72
CA THR A 152 -2.45 -12.03 1.51
C THR A 152 -3.30 -12.78 2.52
N LEU A 153 -3.88 -12.06 3.50
CA LEU A 153 -4.54 -12.64 4.67
C LEU A 153 -3.65 -13.65 5.41
N ASP A 154 -2.35 -13.37 5.47
CA ASP A 154 -1.40 -14.23 6.17
C ASP A 154 -1.61 -14.10 7.68
N ALA A 155 -2.29 -15.09 8.27
CA ALA A 155 -2.72 -15.05 9.66
C ALA A 155 -1.54 -14.87 10.62
N ASP A 156 -0.41 -15.55 10.38
CA ASP A 156 0.77 -15.44 11.23
C ASP A 156 1.35 -14.03 11.22
N THR A 157 1.51 -13.41 10.03
CA THR A 157 1.93 -12.01 9.91
C THR A 157 0.92 -11.08 10.57
N ILE A 158 -0.37 -11.24 10.27
CA ILE A 158 -1.45 -10.38 10.78
C ILE A 158 -1.49 -10.41 12.32
N ILE A 159 -1.43 -11.59 12.93
CA ILE A 159 -1.38 -11.74 14.39
C ILE A 159 -0.11 -11.08 14.95
N THR A 160 1.04 -11.30 14.29
CA THR A 160 2.34 -10.75 14.73
C THR A 160 2.35 -9.22 14.69
N VAL A 161 1.74 -8.59 13.67
CA VAL A 161 1.63 -7.13 13.56
C VAL A 161 0.36 -6.55 14.16
N GLY A 162 -0.51 -7.37 14.77
CA GLY A 162 -1.84 -6.95 15.23
C GLY A 162 -1.82 -5.79 16.22
N PHE A 163 -0.85 -5.79 17.15
CA PHE A 163 -0.66 -4.67 18.09
C PHE A 163 -0.35 -3.36 17.37
N PHE A 164 0.45 -3.42 16.31
CA PHE A 164 0.85 -2.25 15.53
C PHE A 164 -0.33 -1.75 14.69
N ILE A 165 -1.14 -2.64 14.11
CA ILE A 165 -2.38 -2.28 13.40
C ILE A 165 -3.32 -1.52 14.33
N CYS A 166 -3.51 -1.98 15.57
CA CYS A 166 -4.36 -1.30 16.54
C CYS A 166 -3.83 0.08 16.94
N HIS A 167 -2.55 0.19 17.29
CA HIS A 167 -1.94 1.48 17.63
C HIS A 167 -2.03 2.45 16.45
N LEU A 168 -1.74 1.98 15.24
CA LEU A 168 -1.85 2.76 14.00
C LEU A 168 -3.29 3.23 13.75
N HIS A 169 -4.28 2.35 13.94
CA HIS A 169 -5.69 2.69 13.77
C HIS A 169 -6.12 3.80 14.74
N ARG A 170 -5.82 3.64 16.04
CA ARG A 170 -6.16 4.64 17.07
C ARG A 170 -5.54 5.99 16.77
N GLN A 171 -4.26 6.01 16.38
CA GLN A 171 -3.60 7.26 16.02
C GLN A 171 -4.18 7.91 14.75
N ILE A 172 -4.61 7.11 13.75
CA ILE A 172 -5.31 7.63 12.58
C ILE A 172 -6.65 8.26 12.98
N GLN A 173 -7.39 7.66 13.92
CA GLN A 173 -8.64 8.24 14.43
C GLN A 173 -8.40 9.58 15.13
N GLU A 174 -7.40 9.67 16.00
CA GLU A 174 -7.03 10.93 16.68
C GLU A 174 -6.66 12.04 15.69
N LEU A 175 -5.81 11.72 14.71
CA LEU A 175 -5.43 12.69 13.66
C LEU A 175 -6.62 13.05 12.77
N HIS A 176 -7.53 12.11 12.52
CA HIS A 176 -8.73 12.38 11.75
C HIS A 176 -9.62 13.39 12.47
N GLU A 177 -9.85 13.24 13.77
CA GLU A 177 -10.61 14.20 14.57
C GLU A 177 -10.00 15.61 14.53
N GLN A 178 -8.67 15.72 14.63
CA GLN A 178 -7.94 16.97 14.47
C GLN A 178 -8.10 17.56 13.05
N GLN A 179 -8.08 16.70 12.04
CA GLN A 179 -8.26 17.09 10.65
C GLN A 179 -9.68 17.61 10.37
N ILE A 180 -10.73 16.95 10.89
CA ILE A 180 -12.12 17.39 10.75
C ILE A 180 -12.27 18.84 11.22
N ASN A 181 -11.69 19.14 12.39
CA ASN A 181 -11.73 20.48 12.98
C ASN A 181 -10.98 21.51 12.12
N SER A 182 -9.82 21.13 11.59
CA SER A 182 -8.97 22.01 10.79
C SER A 182 -9.56 22.35 9.41
N TYR A 183 -10.26 21.42 8.76
CA TYR A 183 -10.87 21.61 7.44
C TYR A 183 -12.27 22.22 7.49
N GLY A 184 -12.75 22.63 8.66
CA GLY A 184 -14.09 23.18 8.83
C GLY A 184 -15.16 22.23 8.29
N ARG A 185 -14.93 20.91 8.40
CA ARG A 185 -15.84 19.84 7.97
C ARG A 185 -16.16 19.83 6.46
N LYS A 186 -15.34 20.45 5.62
CA LYS A 186 -15.55 20.47 4.16
C LYS A 186 -14.93 19.25 3.47
N PRO A 187 -15.60 18.69 2.45
CA PRO A 187 -15.00 17.66 1.61
C PRO A 187 -13.73 18.15 0.91
N PHE A 188 -12.77 17.25 0.72
CA PHE A 188 -11.53 17.55 0.00
C PHE A 188 -11.12 16.39 -0.92
N LEU A 189 -10.38 16.73 -1.98
CA LEU A 189 -9.86 15.75 -2.92
C LEU A 189 -8.50 15.22 -2.48
N VAL A 190 -8.29 13.94 -2.70
CA VAL A 190 -7.00 13.27 -2.63
C VAL A 190 -6.81 12.37 -3.85
N TYR A 191 -5.56 12.18 -4.22
CA TYR A 191 -5.14 11.46 -5.40
C TYR A 191 -4.32 10.24 -4.98
N ARG A 192 -4.38 9.19 -5.80
CA ARG A 192 -3.56 7.99 -5.65
C ARG A 192 -3.28 7.37 -7.00
N GLY A 193 -2.02 7.31 -7.39
CA GLY A 193 -1.59 6.55 -8.56
C GLY A 193 -1.23 5.13 -8.19
N GLN A 194 -1.55 4.18 -9.06
CA GLN A 194 -1.08 2.80 -8.97
C GLN A 194 -1.27 2.08 -10.30
N GLY A 195 -0.58 0.96 -10.44
CA GLY A 195 -0.90 -0.08 -11.41
C GLY A 195 -2.09 -0.90 -10.96
N LEU A 196 -2.87 -1.36 -11.93
CA LEU A 196 -3.96 -2.32 -11.72
C LEU A 196 -3.90 -3.38 -12.81
N MET A 197 -4.11 -4.64 -12.46
CA MET A 197 -4.20 -5.70 -13.47
C MET A 197 -5.37 -5.44 -14.40
N LYS A 198 -5.20 -5.77 -15.69
CA LYS A 198 -6.27 -5.59 -16.70
C LYS A 198 -7.59 -6.24 -16.28
N SER A 199 -7.54 -7.43 -15.66
CA SER A 199 -8.71 -8.14 -15.14
C SER A 199 -9.46 -7.34 -14.06
N ASP A 200 -8.75 -6.70 -13.15
CA ASP A 200 -9.36 -5.92 -12.08
C ASP A 200 -9.86 -4.58 -12.59
N PHE A 201 -9.21 -4.01 -13.60
CA PHE A 201 -9.73 -2.85 -14.32
C PHE A 201 -11.06 -3.15 -15.03
N GLU A 202 -11.19 -4.33 -15.66
CA GLU A 202 -12.45 -4.75 -16.27
C GLU A 202 -13.57 -4.93 -15.24
N LYS A 203 -13.26 -5.45 -14.04
CA LYS A 203 -14.21 -5.50 -12.91
C LYS A 203 -14.60 -4.09 -12.45
N LEU A 204 -13.62 -3.19 -12.33
CA LEU A 204 -13.83 -1.79 -11.95
C LEU A 204 -14.78 -1.08 -12.93
N LEU A 205 -14.63 -1.31 -14.25
CA LEU A 205 -15.54 -0.75 -15.26
C LEU A 205 -16.96 -1.26 -15.09
N LYS A 206 -17.15 -2.55 -14.77
CA LYS A 206 -18.46 -3.15 -14.51
C LYS A 206 -19.09 -2.64 -13.21
N ALA A 207 -18.28 -2.33 -12.21
CA ALA A 207 -18.72 -1.80 -10.92
C ALA A 207 -18.90 -0.27 -10.90
N LYS A 208 -18.92 0.39 -12.07
CA LYS A 208 -19.14 1.84 -12.15
C LYS A 208 -20.47 2.22 -11.50
N GLY A 209 -20.41 3.22 -10.61
CA GLY A 209 -21.56 3.65 -9.80
C GLY A 209 -21.81 2.79 -8.55
N GLY A 210 -21.08 1.68 -8.40
CA GLY A 210 -21.08 0.84 -7.22
C GLY A 210 -20.01 1.24 -6.19
N LEU A 211 -19.50 0.25 -5.46
CA LEU A 211 -18.59 0.41 -4.33
C LEU A 211 -17.30 -0.36 -4.60
N MET A 212 -16.23 0.16 -4.02
CA MET A 212 -14.90 -0.40 -4.09
C MET A 212 -14.37 -0.49 -2.66
N SER A 213 -13.85 -1.66 -2.28
CA SER A 213 -13.21 -1.87 -0.99
C SER A 213 -11.74 -2.19 -1.17
N PHE A 214 -10.95 -1.71 -0.22
CA PHE A 214 -9.53 -2.00 -0.12
C PHE A 214 -9.29 -2.74 1.19
N ASN A 215 -8.55 -3.84 1.12
CA ASN A 215 -8.28 -4.68 2.30
C ASN A 215 -7.12 -4.16 3.16
N ASN A 216 -6.50 -3.05 2.77
CA ASN A 216 -5.36 -2.46 3.44
C ASN A 216 -5.49 -0.94 3.60
N LEU A 217 -4.54 -0.34 4.32
CA LEU A 217 -4.48 1.09 4.52
C LEU A 217 -4.01 1.79 3.24
N LEU A 218 -4.70 2.88 2.87
CA LEU A 218 -4.39 3.66 1.67
C LEU A 218 -3.51 4.86 2.01
N SER A 219 -2.40 4.98 1.29
CA SER A 219 -1.64 6.23 1.21
C SER A 219 -2.12 7.04 0.03
N THR A 220 -2.41 8.33 0.25
CA THR A 220 -2.93 9.25 -0.76
C THR A 220 -2.21 10.60 -0.64
N SER A 221 -2.23 11.40 -1.70
CA SER A 221 -1.66 12.74 -1.72
C SER A 221 -2.71 13.78 -2.05
N LYS A 222 -2.58 14.99 -1.51
CA LYS A 222 -3.35 16.15 -1.98
C LYS A 222 -2.76 16.74 -3.27
N ASP A 223 -1.48 16.48 -3.49
CA ASP A 223 -0.80 16.84 -4.72
C ASP A 223 -1.04 15.76 -5.77
N ARG A 224 -1.65 16.18 -6.88
CA ARG A 224 -1.96 15.33 -8.03
C ARG A 224 -0.69 14.79 -8.66
N GLU A 225 0.37 15.60 -8.77
CA GLU A 225 1.58 15.25 -9.51
C GLU A 225 2.37 14.15 -8.77
N VAL A 226 2.44 14.24 -7.44
CA VAL A 226 3.00 13.17 -6.61
C VAL A 226 2.30 11.83 -6.87
N SER A 227 0.99 11.84 -7.07
CA SER A 227 0.24 10.62 -7.36
C SER A 227 0.40 10.16 -8.81
N LEU A 228 0.55 11.10 -9.76
CA LEU A 228 0.74 10.79 -11.16
C LEU A 228 2.06 10.04 -11.39
N GLU A 229 3.14 10.42 -10.71
CA GLU A 229 4.43 9.71 -10.74
C GLU A 229 4.25 8.21 -10.43
N PHE A 230 3.45 7.87 -9.40
CA PHE A 230 3.15 6.47 -9.08
C PHE A 230 2.30 5.77 -10.15
N ALA A 231 1.40 6.47 -10.83
CA ALA A 231 0.63 5.89 -11.93
C ALA A 231 1.55 5.59 -13.13
N GLU A 232 2.42 6.52 -13.49
CA GLU A 232 3.34 6.40 -14.63
C GLU A 232 4.34 5.26 -14.45
N CYS A 233 4.93 5.11 -13.26
CA CYS A 233 5.84 4.00 -12.96
C CYS A 233 5.21 2.61 -13.16
N ALA A 234 3.89 2.49 -13.02
CA ALA A 234 3.16 1.24 -13.20
C ALA A 234 3.03 0.79 -14.68
N SER A 235 3.14 1.72 -15.64
CA SER A 235 3.04 1.45 -17.09
C SER A 235 4.13 0.51 -17.60
N ILE A 236 5.23 0.39 -16.86
CA ILE A 236 6.41 -0.40 -17.21
C ILE A 236 6.14 -1.90 -17.04
N LYS A 237 5.07 -2.29 -16.33
CA LYS A 237 4.74 -3.71 -16.05
C LYS A 237 3.84 -4.30 -17.15
N PRO A 238 4.20 -5.46 -17.73
CA PRO A 238 3.33 -6.13 -18.69
C PRO A 238 1.99 -6.50 -18.02
N HIS A 239 0.88 -6.30 -18.74
CA HIS A 239 -0.49 -6.55 -18.29
C HIS A 239 -1.02 -5.69 -17.12
N SER A 240 -0.25 -4.68 -16.69
CA SER A 240 -0.68 -3.66 -15.75
C SER A 240 -1.16 -2.40 -16.49
N LEU A 241 -2.24 -1.81 -16.02
CA LEU A 241 -2.73 -0.51 -16.46
C LEU A 241 -2.42 0.54 -15.40
N SER A 242 -1.89 1.67 -15.82
CA SER A 242 -1.69 2.85 -14.96
C SER A 242 -3.03 3.52 -14.67
N ILE A 243 -3.34 3.72 -13.39
CA ILE A 243 -4.58 4.36 -12.93
C ILE A 243 -4.27 5.45 -11.93
N LEU A 244 -4.98 6.57 -12.05
CA LEU A 244 -5.01 7.64 -11.06
C LEU A 244 -6.41 7.71 -10.44
N PHE A 245 -6.53 7.32 -9.17
CA PHE A 245 -7.76 7.48 -8.40
C PHE A 245 -7.91 8.93 -7.92
N ILE A 246 -9.15 9.46 -7.98
CA ILE A 246 -9.50 10.81 -7.51
C ILE A 246 -10.59 10.70 -6.45
N MET A 247 -10.17 10.63 -5.18
CA MET A 247 -11.06 10.34 -4.07
C MET A 247 -11.56 11.64 -3.43
N SER A 248 -12.87 11.74 -3.21
CA SER A 248 -13.47 12.83 -2.45
C SER A 248 -13.72 12.35 -1.02
N ILE A 249 -13.00 12.93 -0.08
CA ILE A 249 -13.11 12.59 1.34
C ILE A 249 -14.08 13.57 2.00
N ASP A 250 -15.18 13.05 2.52
CA ASP A 250 -16.09 13.80 3.38
C ASP A 250 -15.72 13.54 4.85
N PRO A 251 -15.19 14.55 5.58
CA PRO A 251 -14.80 14.41 6.98
C PRO A 251 -15.97 14.25 7.94
N CYS A 252 -17.22 14.47 7.52
CA CYS A 252 -18.41 14.34 8.39
C CYS A 252 -18.92 12.91 8.51
N LEU A 253 -18.51 12.00 7.62
CA LEU A 253 -18.97 10.61 7.62
C LEU A 253 -18.28 9.83 8.74
N LYS A 254 -18.98 9.63 9.87
CA LYS A 254 -18.47 8.93 11.06
C LYS A 254 -18.40 7.42 10.94
N SER A 255 -19.13 6.81 10.00
CA SER A 255 -19.03 5.39 9.68
C SER A 255 -18.60 5.24 8.23
N THR A 256 -17.54 4.46 7.98
CA THR A 256 -17.08 4.07 6.64
C THR A 256 -18.22 3.62 5.72
N PRO A 257 -18.11 3.81 4.38
CA PRO A 257 -16.89 4.06 3.61
C PRO A 257 -16.80 5.44 2.95
N PHE A 258 -15.56 5.87 2.67
CA PHE A 258 -15.28 7.06 1.86
C PHE A 258 -15.74 6.88 0.40
N ARG A 259 -16.26 7.93 -0.20
CA ARG A 259 -16.79 7.90 -1.57
C ARG A 259 -15.65 8.15 -2.58
N VAL A 260 -15.21 7.09 -3.24
CA VAL A 260 -14.18 7.17 -4.30
C VAL A 260 -14.84 7.50 -5.64
N TRP A 261 -14.42 8.60 -6.28
CA TRP A 261 -14.68 8.82 -7.69
C TRP A 261 -13.51 8.27 -8.50
N VAL A 262 -13.77 7.38 -9.46
CA VAL A 262 -12.71 6.88 -10.34
C VAL A 262 -12.71 7.72 -11.62
N GLY A 263 -11.78 8.67 -11.72
CA GLY A 263 -11.42 9.29 -12.98
C GLY A 263 -10.44 8.40 -13.73
N VAL A 264 -10.87 7.77 -14.83
CA VAL A 264 -9.96 6.96 -15.65
C VAL A 264 -9.12 7.91 -16.51
N TYR A 265 -7.87 8.13 -16.13
CA TYR A 265 -6.88 8.74 -17.02
C TYR A 265 -6.10 7.63 -17.71
N LYS A 266 -6.34 7.47 -19.01
CA LYS A 266 -5.50 6.66 -19.86
C LYS A 266 -4.28 7.53 -20.20
N ALA A 267 -3.15 7.31 -19.51
CA ALA A 267 -1.89 7.83 -19.99
C ALA A 267 -1.57 7.10 -21.30
N TYR A 268 -1.49 7.87 -22.39
CA TYR A 268 -1.13 7.37 -23.72
C TYR A 268 0.37 7.15 -23.83
#